data_AF-A0A353FLP6-F1
#
_entry.id   AF-A0A353FLP6-F1
#
_cell.length_a   1.000
_cell.length_b   1.000
_cell.length_c   1.000
_cell.angle_alpha   90.00
_cell.angle_beta   90.00
_cell.angle_gamma   90.00
#
_symmetry.space_group_name_H-M   'P 1'
#
loop_
_entity.id
_entity.type
_entity.pdbx_description
1 polymer ?
#
loop_
_entity_poly.entity_id
_entity_poly.type
_entity_poly.pdbx_seq_one_letter_code
_entity_poly.pdbx_strand_id
1 'polypeptide(L)'
;MNRRPVQCPHCDYALASFSELIEALEGGGKCLLCGGLIEKKELSTTADLFSAEDIANEGRDKAKAEAGIAQEEDLLESSPDFGDEGEDEADPVL
;
A
#
# COMPACT_ATOMS: atom_id res chain seq x y z
N MET A 1 0.10 7.16 25.56
CA MET A 1 1.24 8.03 25.17
C MET A 1 0.99 8.49 23.74
N ASN A 2 1.12 9.78 23.44
CA ASN A 2 0.87 10.29 22.08
C ASN A 2 2.12 10.07 21.23
N ARG A 3 2.07 9.12 20.29
CA ARG A 3 3.18 8.80 19.38
C ARG A 3 3.15 9.76 18.20
N ARG A 4 4.26 10.46 17.96
CA ARG A 4 4.37 11.39 16.81
C ARG A 4 4.89 10.61 15.60
N PRO A 5 4.40 10.91 14.39
CA PRO A 5 4.97 10.34 13.17
C PRO A 5 6.45 10.70 13.01
N VAL A 6 7.25 9.75 12.52
CA VAL A 6 8.66 9.98 12.19
C VAL A 6 8.72 10.73 10.87
N GLN A 7 9.35 11.90 10.86
CA GLN A 7 9.46 12.74 9.66
C GLN A 7 10.71 12.36 8.86
N CYS A 8 10.58 12.24 7.54
CA CYS A 8 11.75 12.12 6.68
C CYS A 8 12.55 13.43 6.69
N PRO A 9 13.89 13.40 6.84
CA PRO A 9 14.70 14.62 6.76
C PRO A 9 14.91 15.12 5.32
N HIS A 10 14.46 14.38 4.31
CA HIS A 10 14.69 14.65 2.89
C HIS A 10 13.43 15.08 2.13
N CYS A 11 12.24 14.82 2.65
CA CYS A 11 10.95 15.15 2.03
C CYS A 11 9.86 15.27 3.10
N ASP A 12 8.65 15.69 2.71
CA ASP A 12 7.53 15.90 3.65
C ASP A 12 6.80 14.59 4.05
N TYR A 13 7.38 13.42 3.76
CA TYR A 13 6.78 12.14 4.11
C TYR A 13 6.93 11.84 5.61
N ALA A 14 5.83 11.41 6.23
CA ALA A 14 5.74 11.10 7.65
C ALA A 14 5.31 9.65 7.85
N LEU A 15 6.14 8.85 8.51
CA LEU A 15 5.81 7.46 8.86
C LEU A 15 4.96 7.48 10.12
N ALA A 16 3.67 7.17 9.96
CA ALA A 16 2.66 7.34 11.01
C ALA A 16 2.09 6.01 11.53
N SER A 17 2.19 4.95 10.73
CA SER A 17 1.68 3.62 11.06
C SER A 17 2.80 2.66 11.49
N PHE A 18 2.42 1.58 12.16
CA PHE A 18 3.36 0.55 12.60
C PHE A 18 4.02 -0.13 11.41
N SER A 19 3.22 -0.54 10.41
CA SER A 19 3.73 -1.19 9.20
C SER A 19 4.75 -0.35 8.45
N GLU A 20 4.51 0.96 8.26
CA GLU A 20 5.48 1.84 7.61
C GLU A 20 6.82 1.91 8.36
N LEU A 21 6.78 1.98 9.69
CA LEU A 21 7.99 2.02 10.52
C LEU A 21 8.79 0.71 10.40
N ILE A 22 8.11 -0.43 10.39
CA ILE A 22 8.74 -1.75 10.21
C ILE A 22 9.31 -1.88 8.80
N GLU A 23 8.56 -1.52 7.76
CA GLU A 23 9.03 -1.56 6.37
C GLU A 23 10.28 -0.68 6.18
N ALA A 24 10.30 0.52 6.77
CA ALA A 24 11.46 1.40 6.73
C ALA A 24 12.67 0.79 7.47
N LEU A 25 12.47 0.14 8.61
CA LEU A 25 13.52 -0.57 9.36
C LEU A 25 14.09 -1.74 8.56
N GLU A 26 13.24 -2.58 7.99
CA GLU A 26 13.61 -3.71 7.13
C GLU A 26 14.31 -3.23 5.85
N GLY A 27 13.86 -2.11 5.29
CA GLY A 27 14.49 -1.39 4.18
C GLY A 27 15.83 -0.74 4.52
N GLY A 28 16.33 -0.91 5.75
CA GLY A 28 17.63 -0.40 6.19
C GLY A 28 17.61 1.06 6.63
N GLY A 29 16.46 1.56 7.08
CA GLY A 29 16.25 2.96 7.47
C GLY A 29 16.03 3.86 6.26
N LYS A 30 15.33 3.39 5.23
CA LYS A 30 15.02 4.18 4.03
C LYS A 30 13.60 4.71 4.09
N CYS A 31 13.42 5.94 3.65
CA CYS A 31 12.10 6.54 3.44
C CYS A 31 11.35 5.79 2.33
N LEU A 32 10.08 5.48 2.59
CA LEU A 32 9.21 4.77 1.65
C LEU A 32 8.87 5.60 0.40
N LEU A 33 8.94 6.93 0.50
CA LEU A 33 8.67 7.82 -0.62
C LEU A 33 9.91 8.19 -1.44
N CYS A 34 10.93 8.78 -0.80
CA CYS A 34 12.09 9.33 -1.51
C CYS A 34 13.34 8.44 -1.47
N GLY A 35 13.33 7.34 -0.71
CA GLY A 35 14.49 6.48 -0.51
C GLY A 35 15.61 7.08 0.35
N GLY A 36 15.46 8.32 0.82
CA GLY A 36 16.41 9.00 1.72
C GLY A 36 16.56 8.28 3.06
N LEU A 37 17.69 8.51 3.73
CA LEU A 37 18.00 7.81 4.99
C LEU A 37 17.26 8.46 6.16
N ILE A 38 16.69 7.61 7.02
CA ILE A 38 16.03 7.96 8.27
C ILE A 38 16.79 7.29 9.41
N GLU A 39 16.88 7.97 10.55
CA GLU A 39 17.61 7.50 11.71
C GLU A 39 16.95 6.23 12.28
N LYS A 40 17.69 5.11 12.28
CA LYS A 40 17.14 3.80 12.65
C LYS A 40 16.67 3.75 14.10
N LYS A 41 17.35 4.44 15.02
CA LYS A 41 16.96 4.46 16.43
C LYS A 41 15.66 5.23 16.62
N GLU A 42 15.44 6.32 15.89
CA GLU A 42 14.14 7.01 15.87
C GLU A 42 13.00 6.12 15.37
N LEU A 43 13.23 5.39 14.27
CA LEU A 43 12.25 4.41 13.76
C LEU A 43 11.95 3.32 14.79
N SER A 44 12.97 2.69 15.37
CA SER A 44 12.79 1.60 16.34
C SER A 44 12.14 2.08 17.63
N THR A 45 12.57 3.23 18.16
CA THR A 45 11.99 3.81 19.38
C THR A 45 10.52 4.13 19.19
N THR A 46 10.14 4.63 18.01
CA THR A 46 8.74 4.93 17.71
C THR A 46 7.92 3.64 17.53
N ALA A 47 8.47 2.63 16.87
CA ALA A 47 7.82 1.33 16.71
C ALA A 47 7.54 0.64 18.05
N ASP A 48 8.47 0.74 19.00
CA ASP A 48 8.32 0.18 20.36
C ASP A 48 7.18 0.83 21.17
N LEU A 49 6.65 1.98 20.75
CA LEU A 49 5.51 2.64 21.39
C LEU A 49 4.15 2.09 20.94
N PHE A 50 4.11 1.17 19.96
CA PHE A 50 2.87 0.53 19.53
C PHE A 50 2.52 -0.64 20.46
N SER A 51 1.30 -0.62 20.99
CA SER A 51 0.77 -1.76 21.74
C SER A 51 0.26 -2.85 20.80
N ALA A 52 0.10 -4.07 21.30
CA ALA A 52 -0.49 -5.16 20.54
C ALA A 52 -1.91 -4.82 20.03
N GLU A 53 -2.67 -4.02 20.78
CA GLU A 53 -4.00 -3.55 20.37
C GLU A 53 -3.91 -2.59 19.18
N ASP A 54 -2.94 -1.68 19.18
CA ASP A 54 -2.73 -0.74 18.07
C ASP A 54 -2.41 -1.48 16.77
N ILE A 55 -1.52 -2.47 16.85
CA ILE A 55 -1.10 -3.30 15.69
C ILE A 55 -2.30 -4.11 15.16
N ALA A 56 -3.09 -4.71 16.06
CA ALA A 56 -4.27 -5.47 15.67
C ALA A 56 -5.36 -4.59 15.04
N ASN A 57 -5.53 -3.35 15.53
CA ASN A 57 -6.48 -2.39 14.98
C ASN A 57 -6.03 -1.92 13.60
N GLU A 58 -4.76 -1.55 13.42
CA GLU A 58 -4.21 -1.17 12.12
C GLU A 58 -4.41 -2.28 11.08
N GLY A 59 -4.06 -3.52 11.43
CA GLY A 59 -4.25 -4.67 10.53
C GLY A 59 -5.72 -4.89 10.16
N ARG A 60 -6.65 -4.73 11.11
CA ARG A 60 -8.09 -4.84 10.85
C ARG A 60 -8.58 -3.75 9.91
N ASP A 61 -8.12 -2.52 10.10
CA ASP A 61 -8.57 -1.38 9.30
C ASP A 61 -8.03 -1.46 7.86
N LYS A 62 -6.77 -1.91 7.69
CA LYS A 62 -6.21 -2.21 6.37
C LYS A 62 -6.98 -3.32 5.65
N ALA A 63 -7.25 -4.45 6.32
CA ALA A 63 -8.01 -5.55 5.75
C ALA A 63 -9.42 -5.12 5.29
N LYS A 64 -10.08 -4.23 6.05
CA LYS A 64 -11.37 -3.65 5.65
C LYS A 64 -11.24 -2.76 4.42
N ALA A 65 -10.20 -1.92 4.34
CA ALA A 65 -9.96 -1.05 3.20
C ALA A 65 -9.76 -1.88 1.91
N GLU A 66 -8.95 -2.93 1.98
CA GLU A 66 -8.72 -3.86 0.86
C GLU A 66 -9.99 -4.61 0.44
N ALA A 67 -10.79 -5.08 1.41
CA ALA A 67 -12.06 -5.74 1.13
C ALA A 67 -13.10 -4.82 0.45
N GLY A 68 -12.99 -3.50 0.66
CA GLY A 68 -13.80 -2.51 -0.04
C GLY A 68 -13.42 -2.39 -1.52
N ILE A 69 -12.13 -2.45 -1.85
CA ILE A 69 -11.61 -2.36 -3.22
C ILE A 69 -11.98 -3.61 -4.02
N ALA A 70 -11.88 -4.80 -3.41
CA ALA A 70 -12.23 -6.06 -4.08
C ALA A 70 -13.70 -6.11 -4.56
N GLN A 71 -14.62 -5.43 -3.86
CA GLN A 71 -16.02 -5.32 -4.28
C GLN A 71 -16.24 -4.31 -5.42
N GLU A 72 -15.36 -3.32 -5.59
CA GLU A 72 -15.40 -2.39 -6.73
C GLU A 72 -14.82 -3.01 -8.02
N GLU A 73 -13.87 -3.94 -7.90
CA GLU A 73 -13.33 -4.68 -9.06
C GLU A 73 -14.38 -5.62 -9.68
N ASP A 74 -15.22 -6.27 -8.87
CA ASP A 74 -16.40 -7.04 -9.35
C ASP A 74 -17.42 -6.16 -10.10
N LEU A 75 -17.41 -4.84 -9.89
CA LEU A 75 -18.28 -3.87 -10.57
C LEU A 75 -17.72 -3.46 -11.95
N LEU A 76 -16.40 -3.52 -12.12
CA LEU A 76 -15.69 -3.29 -13.39
C LEU A 76 -15.71 -4.52 -14.32
N GLU A 77 -16.06 -5.70 -13.80
CA GLU A 77 -16.27 -6.92 -14.60
C GLU A 77 -17.60 -6.95 -15.39
N SER A 78 -18.39 -5.87 -15.34
CA SER A 78 -19.35 -5.57 -16.40
C SER A 78 -18.61 -5.12 -17.67
N SER A 79 -17.80 -6.03 -18.19
CA SER A 79 -17.10 -5.94 -19.47
C SER A 79 -18.03 -5.32 -20.51
N PRO A 80 -17.65 -4.19 -21.14
CA PRO A 80 -18.29 -3.80 -22.38
C PRO A 80 -18.12 -4.99 -23.32
N ASP A 81 -19.23 -5.51 -23.83
CA ASP A 81 -19.25 -6.48 -24.92
C ASP A 81 -18.62 -5.80 -26.14
N PHE A 82 -17.29 -5.86 -26.22
CA PHE A 82 -16.56 -5.54 -27.43
C PHE A 82 -16.84 -6.70 -28.38
N GLY A 83 -17.98 -6.58 -29.05
CA GLY A 83 -18.57 -7.61 -29.88
C GLY A 83 -17.53 -8.31 -30.76
N ASP A 84 -17.62 -9.63 -30.77
CA ASP A 84 -16.93 -10.57 -31.66
C ASP A 84 -17.43 -10.38 -33.11
N GLU A 85 -17.34 -9.16 -33.65
CA GLU A 85 -17.76 -8.78 -35.02
C GLU A 85 -16.56 -8.62 -35.96
N GLY A 86 -15.56 -9.48 -35.83
CA GLY A 86 -14.50 -9.64 -36.84
C GLY A 86 -13.82 -10.96 -36.55
N GLU A 87 -14.05 -12.02 -37.29
CA GLU A 87 -13.42 -12.25 -38.59
C GLU A 87 -14.21 -13.29 -39.41
N ASP A 88 -15.14 -12.83 -40.26
CA ASP A 88 -15.75 -13.67 -41.32
C ASP A 88 -15.36 -13.14 -42.71
N GLU A 89 -14.10 -12.75 -42.93
CA GLU A 89 -13.58 -12.62 -44.30
C GLU A 89 -12.89 -13.92 -44.70
N ALA A 90 -13.68 -14.82 -45.31
CA ALA A 90 -13.14 -16.01 -45.95
C ALA A 90 -12.12 -15.61 -47.03
N ASP A 91 -10.86 -15.96 -46.81
CA ASP A 91 -9.77 -15.77 -47.78
C ASP A 91 -10.18 -16.34 -49.16
N PRO A 92 -10.03 -15.59 -50.27
CA PRO A 92 -10.32 -16.11 -51.59
C PRO A 92 -9.30 -17.20 -51.95
N VAL A 93 -9.80 -18.43 -52.12
CA VAL A 93 -9.01 -19.57 -52.60
C VAL A 93 -8.49 -19.26 -54.01
N LEU A 94 -7.15 -19.26 -54.15
CA LEU A 94 -6.41 -19.07 -55.40
C LEU A 94 -6.72 -20.16 -56.43
#